data_AF-A0A8S2ZV80-F1
#
_entry.id   AF-A0A8S2ZV80-F1
#
_cell.length_a   1.000
_cell.length_b   1.000
_cell.length_c   1.000
_cell.angle_alpha   90.00
_cell.angle_beta   90.00
_cell.angle_gamma   90.00
#
_symmetry.space_group_name_H-M   'P 1'
#
loop_
_entity.id
_entity.type
_entity.pdbx_description
1 polymer ?
#
loop_
_entity_poly.entity_id
_entity_poly.type
_entity_poly.pdbx_seq_one_letter_code
_entity_poly.pdbx_strand_id
1 'polypeptide(L)' 'AHPLNPVTCLAWLDNDILLTGGNDCCLRKWTVKC' A
#
# COMPACT_ATOMS: atom_id res chain seq x y z
N ALA A 1 21.58 1.22 7.64
CA ALA A 1 20.48 0.74 6.77
C ALA A 1 19.20 1.44 7.23
N HIS A 2 18.60 2.29 6.39
CA HIS A 2 17.37 3.01 6.72
C HIS A 2 16.24 2.49 5.83
N PRO A 3 15.27 1.69 6.32
CA PRO A 3 14.13 1.30 5.53
C PRO A 3 13.12 2.46 5.53
N LEU A 4 13.49 3.59 4.93
CA LEU A 4 12.55 4.65 4.60
C LEU A 4 12.06 4.38 3.18
N ASN A 5 11.13 3.44 3.06
CA ASN A 5 10.33 3.27 1.84
C ASN A 5 8.95 3.84 2.13
N PRO A 6 8.78 5.18 2.09
CA PRO A 6 7.49 5.78 2.34
C PRO A 6 6.48 5.29 1.30
N VAL A 7 5.24 5.11 1.76
CA VAL A 7 4.10 4.90 0.87
C VAL A 7 3.81 6.24 0.21
N THR A 8 3.92 6.30 -1.12
CA THR A 8 3.74 7.52 -1.91
C THR A 8 2.37 7.60 -2.54
N CYS A 9 1.67 6.46 -2.67
CA CYS A 9 0.34 6.42 -3.25
C CYS A 9 -0.52 5.32 -2.62
N LEU A 10 -1.83 5.56 -2.63
CA LEU A 10 -2.84 4.64 -2.14
C LEU A 10 -4.11 4.74 -2.98
N ALA A 11 -4.76 3.61 -3.19
CA ALA A 11 -6.01 3.51 -3.94
C ALA A 11 -6.88 2.39 -3.38
N TRP A 12 -8.17 2.66 -3.20
CA TRP A 12 -9.15 1.64 -2.89
C TRP A 12 -9.53 0.90 -4.16
N LEU A 13 -9.38 -0.43 -4.16
CA LEU A 13 -9.86 -1.28 -5.25
C LEU A 13 -11.34 -1.65 -5.02
N ASP A 14 -11.69 -1.95 -3.77
CA ASP A 14 -13.03 -2.30 -3.30
C ASP A 14 -13.20 -1.80 -1.86
N ASN A 15 -14.38 -1.98 -1.27
CA ASN A 15 -14.66 -1.56 0.11
C ASN A 15 -13.77 -2.23 1.16
N ASP A 16 -13.23 -3.41 0.85
CA ASP A 16 -12.39 -4.22 1.75
C ASP A 16 -10.94 -4.33 1.26
N ILE A 17 -10.59 -3.73 0.12
CA ILE A 17 -9.28 -3.91 -0.52
C ILE A 17 -8.60 -2.57 -0.74
N LEU A 18 -7.48 -2.37 -0.05
CA LEU A 18 -6.61 -1.21 -0.20
C LEU A 18 -5.32 -1.61 -0.93
N LEU A 19 -4.96 -0.84 -1.95
CA LEU A 19 -3.68 -0.93 -2.64
C LEU A 19 -2.79 0.23 -2.21
N THR A 20 -1.52 -0.07 -1.94
CA THR A 20 -0.50 0.93 -1.60
C THR A 20 0.72 0.75 -2.49
N GLY A 21 1.26 1.84 -3.02
CA GLY A 21 2.54 1.87 -3.71
C GLY A 21 3.58 2.69 -2.95
N GLY A 22 4.81 2.21 -2.93
CA GLY A 22 5.92 2.85 -2.25
C GLY A 22 7.15 3.04 -3.13
N ASN A 23 8.15 3.72 -2.56
CA ASN A 23 9.45 3.93 -3.20
C ASN A 23 10.30 2.64 -3.30
N ASP A 24 9.81 1.52 -2.76
CA ASP A 24 10.38 0.19 -2.95
C ASP A 24 10.01 -0.43 -4.31
N CYS A 25 9.42 0.36 -5.23
CA CYS A 25 8.90 -0.08 -6.52
C CYS A 25 7.92 -1.26 -6.40
N CYS A 26 7.30 -1.41 -5.23
CA CYS A 26 6.37 -2.50 -4.93
C CYS A 26 4.96 -1.97 -4.72
N LEU A 27 3.99 -2.76 -5.17
CA LEU A 27 2.59 -2.59 -4.83
C LEU A 27 2.21 -3.64 -3.78
N ARG A 28 1.53 -3.21 -2.74
CA ARG A 28 1.03 -4.07 -1.66
C ARG A 28 -0.49 -4.00 -1.63
N LYS A 29 -1.11 -5.17 -1.43
CA LYS A 29 -2.55 -5.32 -1.28
C LYS A 29 -2.87 -5.67 0.16
N TRP A 30 -3.83 -4.95 0.73
CA TRP A 30 -4.29 -5.11 2.10
C TRP A 30 -5.78 -5.45 2.08
N THR A 31 -6.18 -6.44 2.86
CA THR A 31 -7.60 -6.72 3.11
C THR A 31 -7.98 -6.11 4.44
N VAL A 32 -8.79 -5.06 4.41
CA VAL A 32 -9.29 -4.41 5.61
C VAL A 32 -10.56 -5.16 6.03
N LYS A 33 -10.50 -5.81 7.19
CA LYS A 33 -11.68 -6.44 7.80
C LYS A 33 -12.22 -5.47 8.86
N CYS A 34 -13.51 -5.21 8.79
CA CYS A 34 -14.27 -4.50 9.82
C CYS A 34 -14.46 -5.35 11.09
#